data_AF-A0A151N9J9-F1
#
_entry.id   AF-A0A151N9J9-F1
#
_cell.length_a   1.000
_cell.length_b   1.000
_cell.length_c   1.000
_cell.angle_alpha   90.00
_cell.angle_beta   90.00
_cell.angle_gamma   90.00
#
_symmetry.space_group_name_H-M   'P 1'
#
loop_
_entity.id
_entity.type
_entity.pdbx_description
1 polymer ?
#
loop_
_entity_poly.entity_id
_entity_poly.type
_entity_poly.pdbx_seq_one_letter_code
_entity_poly.pdbx_strand_id
1 'polypeptide(L)'
;MTGLPWMTKEDDVEAYLEAFEQAATVAKWDPGSWAAKLGPLLIGPAQAAYRALNRIEARDYSKVKTAILYRLEISLETYWNKFRAKKGLKSSRPWLLVQTFRDLAERWLQPEEHTVKELVDQIVLEQFLMDLMGNTQRPSLLVICGYQNEVSTVKEKMRLDEIPAMMTKNG
;
A
#
# COMPACT_ATOMS: atom_id res chain seq x y z
N MET A 1 -1.86 -17.92 -28.47
CA MET A 1 -1.42 -16.51 -28.50
C MET A 1 -2.53 -15.67 -27.89
N THR A 2 -2.69 -15.71 -26.58
CA THR A 2 -3.65 -14.87 -25.85
C THR A 2 -2.87 -13.68 -25.31
N GLY A 3 -2.82 -12.60 -26.10
CA GLY A 3 -2.27 -11.34 -25.63
C GLY A 3 -3.26 -10.72 -24.64
N LEU A 4 -2.78 -10.29 -23.47
CA LEU A 4 -3.58 -9.51 -22.55
C LEU A 4 -4.04 -8.22 -23.26
N PRO A 5 -5.32 -7.82 -23.17
CA PRO A 5 -5.78 -6.56 -23.75
C PRO A 5 -5.05 -5.38 -23.10
N TRP A 6 -4.92 -4.30 -23.86
CA TRP A 6 -4.51 -2.99 -23.35
C TRP A 6 -5.45 -2.54 -22.24
N MET A 7 -4.90 -1.84 -21.25
CA MET A 7 -5.67 -1.27 -20.15
C MET A 7 -6.56 -0.14 -20.68
N THR A 8 -7.79 -0.04 -20.18
CA THR A 8 -8.72 1.07 -20.43
C THR A 8 -8.70 2.08 -19.28
N LYS A 9 -9.36 3.25 -19.43
CA LYS A 9 -9.31 4.30 -18.41
C LYS A 9 -10.20 3.95 -17.21
N GLU A 10 -11.13 3.03 -17.45
CA GLU A 10 -12.16 2.56 -16.53
C GLU A 10 -11.71 1.31 -15.76
N ASP A 11 -10.62 0.66 -16.19
CA ASP A 11 -10.10 -0.54 -15.53
C ASP A 11 -9.47 -0.21 -14.17
N ASP A 12 -9.75 -1.07 -13.19
CA ASP A 12 -9.04 -1.07 -11.92
C ASP A 12 -7.58 -1.51 -12.14
N VAL A 13 -6.63 -0.63 -11.78
CA VAL A 13 -5.22 -0.87 -12.06
C VAL A 13 -4.67 -2.09 -11.31
N GLU A 14 -5.14 -2.36 -10.09
CA GLU A 14 -4.65 -3.51 -9.32
C GLU A 14 -5.13 -4.79 -9.95
N ALA A 15 -6.42 -4.88 -10.26
CA ALA A 15 -7.00 -6.05 -10.93
C ALA A 15 -6.33 -6.30 -12.28
N TYR A 16 -5.99 -5.23 -13.02
CA TYR A 16 -5.25 -5.34 -14.28
C TYR A 16 -3.83 -5.90 -14.09
N LEU A 17 -3.09 -5.39 -13.09
CA LEU A 17 -1.74 -5.86 -12.77
C LEU A 17 -1.74 -7.31 -12.28
N GLU A 18 -2.70 -7.70 -11.45
CA GLU A 18 -2.89 -9.10 -11.02
C GLU A 18 -3.19 -10.03 -12.21
N ALA A 19 -4.08 -9.61 -13.11
CA ALA A 19 -4.38 -10.37 -14.33
C ALA A 19 -3.15 -10.50 -15.23
N PHE A 20 -2.32 -9.45 -15.31
CA PHE A 20 -1.05 -9.48 -16.04
C PHE A 20 -0.06 -10.47 -15.41
N GLU A 21 0.11 -10.45 -14.09
CA GLU A 21 0.99 -11.38 -13.36
C GLU A 21 0.57 -12.83 -13.54
N GLN A 22 -0.73 -13.10 -13.47
CA GLN A 22 -1.27 -14.43 -13.71
C GLN A 22 -1.04 -14.88 -15.16
N ALA A 23 -1.28 -14.01 -16.13
CA ALA A 23 -1.05 -14.31 -17.54
C ALA A 23 0.45 -14.58 -17.82
N ALA A 24 1.34 -13.76 -17.26
CA ALA A 24 2.78 -13.92 -17.39
C ALA A 24 3.28 -15.24 -16.78
N THR A 25 2.72 -15.62 -15.63
CA THR A 25 3.01 -16.88 -14.93
C THR A 25 2.56 -18.08 -15.75
N VAL A 26 1.31 -18.08 -16.22
CA VAL A 26 0.75 -19.16 -17.07
C VAL A 26 1.55 -19.29 -18.37
N ALA A 27 1.95 -18.17 -18.97
CA ALA A 27 2.74 -18.12 -20.19
C ALA A 27 4.25 -18.36 -19.96
N LYS A 28 4.69 -18.53 -18.70
CA LYS A 28 6.08 -18.73 -18.29
C LYS A 28 7.03 -17.68 -18.88
N TRP A 29 6.64 -16.41 -18.86
CA TRP A 29 7.50 -15.33 -19.30
C TRP A 29 8.68 -15.17 -18.35
N ASP A 30 9.85 -14.85 -18.91
CA ASP A 30 11.01 -14.46 -18.12
C ASP A 30 10.69 -13.23 -17.26
N PRO A 31 10.86 -13.28 -15.92
CA PRO A 31 10.55 -12.15 -15.02
C PRO A 31 11.26 -10.84 -15.40
N GLY A 32 12.48 -10.91 -15.95
CA GLY A 32 13.21 -9.74 -16.43
C GLY A 32 12.57 -9.06 -17.65
N SER A 33 11.66 -9.73 -18.34
CA SER A 33 10.92 -9.20 -19.48
C SER A 33 9.55 -8.60 -19.13
N TRP A 34 9.04 -8.84 -17.91
CA TRP A 34 7.69 -8.45 -17.52
C TRP A 34 7.48 -6.93 -17.60
N ALA A 35 8.42 -6.16 -17.06
CA ALA A 35 8.37 -4.69 -17.09
C ALA A 35 8.30 -4.13 -18.52
N ALA A 36 9.11 -4.69 -19.44
CA ALA A 36 9.13 -4.27 -20.84
C ALA A 36 7.85 -4.65 -21.59
N LYS A 37 7.21 -5.76 -21.20
CA LYS A 37 5.92 -6.20 -21.77
C LYS A 37 4.73 -5.42 -21.23
N LEU A 38 4.78 -5.00 -19.97
CA LEU A 38 3.72 -4.22 -19.33
C LEU A 38 3.65 -2.78 -19.89
N GLY A 39 4.80 -2.11 -20.06
CA GLY A 39 4.87 -0.68 -20.42
C GLY A 39 3.96 -0.24 -21.59
N PRO A 40 3.92 -0.97 -22.73
CA PRO A 40 3.04 -0.65 -23.86
C PRO A 40 1.55 -0.86 -23.59
N LEU A 41 1.18 -1.67 -22.60
CA LEU A 41 -0.21 -2.00 -22.27
C LEU A 41 -0.85 -0.99 -21.31
N LEU A 42 -0.03 -0.23 -20.58
CA LEU A 42 -0.47 0.80 -19.67
C LEU A 42 -0.91 2.05 -20.44
N ILE A 43 -1.92 2.73 -19.90
CA ILE A 43 -2.39 4.03 -20.41
C ILE A 43 -2.47 5.07 -19.29
N GLY A 44 -2.63 6.34 -19.67
CA GLY A 44 -2.95 7.40 -18.73
C GLY A 44 -1.90 7.58 -17.61
N PRO A 45 -2.32 7.77 -16.34
CA PRO A 45 -1.38 8.02 -15.25
C PRO A 45 -0.44 6.84 -14.95
N ALA A 46 -0.88 5.59 -15.16
CA ALA A 46 -0.03 4.41 -15.04
C ALA A 46 1.12 4.42 -16.04
N GLN A 47 0.82 4.78 -17.30
CA GLN A 47 1.85 4.93 -18.33
C GLN A 47 2.80 6.09 -18.02
N ALA A 48 2.29 7.20 -17.48
CA ALA A 48 3.11 8.31 -17.04
C ALA A 48 4.06 7.92 -15.89
N ALA A 49 3.62 7.03 -14.99
CA ALA A 49 4.45 6.49 -13.90
C ALA A 49 5.60 5.65 -14.46
N TYR A 50 5.28 4.71 -15.36
CA TYR A 50 6.28 3.86 -16.02
C TYR A 50 7.34 4.69 -16.75
N ARG A 51 6.93 5.74 -17.49
CA ARG A 51 7.85 6.61 -18.24
C ARG A 51 8.71 7.52 -17.37
N ALA A 52 8.31 7.76 -16.12
CA ALA A 52 9.06 8.58 -15.19
C ALA A 52 10.24 7.84 -14.54
N LEU A 53 10.25 6.51 -14.60
CA LEU A 53 11.34 5.67 -14.09
C LEU A 53 12.59 5.78 -14.96
N ASN A 54 13.76 5.64 -14.33
CA ASN A 54 15.01 5.58 -15.10
C ASN A 54 15.17 4.21 -15.80
N ARG A 55 16.13 4.09 -16.72
CA ARG A 55 16.32 2.88 -17.56
C ARG A 55 16.61 1.62 -16.76
N ILE A 56 17.18 1.72 -15.56
CA ILE A 56 17.49 0.57 -14.71
C ILE A 56 16.22 0.14 -13.97
N GLU A 57 15.49 1.10 -13.40
CA GLU A 57 14.23 0.86 -12.69
C GLU A 57 13.13 0.32 -13.61
N ALA A 58 13.02 0.85 -14.83
CA ALA A 58 12.03 0.42 -15.83
C ALA A 58 12.23 -1.02 -16.33
N ARG A 59 13.33 -1.69 -15.97
CA ARG A 59 13.57 -3.12 -16.23
C ARG A 59 13.10 -4.02 -15.09
N ASP A 60 12.92 -3.46 -13.91
CA ASP A 60 12.50 -4.17 -12.72
C ASP A 60 10.98 -4.05 -12.57
N TYR A 61 10.28 -5.16 -12.76
CA TYR A 61 8.82 -5.21 -12.67
C TYR A 61 8.31 -4.74 -11.31
N SER A 62 9.01 -5.10 -10.22
CA SER A 62 8.60 -4.73 -8.87
C SER A 62 8.61 -3.20 -8.72
N LYS A 63 9.69 -2.55 -9.16
CA LYS A 63 9.80 -1.08 -9.15
C LYS A 63 8.76 -0.40 -10.04
N VAL A 64 8.46 -0.99 -11.19
CA VAL A 64 7.40 -0.51 -12.08
C VAL A 64 6.03 -0.58 -11.41
N LYS A 65 5.68 -1.72 -10.81
CA LYS A 65 4.42 -1.92 -10.07
C LYS A 65 4.28 -0.88 -8.96
N THR A 66 5.31 -0.72 -8.12
CA THR A 66 5.33 0.26 -7.04
C THR A 66 5.13 1.69 -7.56
N ALA A 67 5.83 2.10 -8.61
CA ALA A 67 5.73 3.45 -9.15
C ALA A 67 4.33 3.75 -9.73
N ILE A 68 3.70 2.77 -10.39
CA ILE A 68 2.34 2.90 -10.94
C ILE A 68 1.33 3.08 -9.82
N LEU A 69 1.37 2.19 -8.81
CA LEU A 69 0.48 2.24 -7.66
C LEU A 69 0.64 3.55 -6.90
N TYR A 70 1.88 3.97 -6.67
CA TYR A 70 2.20 5.27 -6.05
C TYR A 70 1.58 6.44 -6.81
N ARG A 71 1.78 6.51 -8.14
CA ARG A 71 1.34 7.66 -8.95
C ARG A 71 -0.16 7.74 -9.12
N LEU A 72 -0.86 6.61 -9.04
CA LEU A 72 -2.33 6.58 -9.07
C LEU A 72 -2.96 6.86 -7.71
N GLU A 73 -2.15 7.22 -6.71
CA GLU A 73 -2.56 7.31 -5.32
C GLU A 73 -3.23 6.02 -4.82
N ILE A 74 -3.02 4.89 -5.51
CA ILE A 74 -3.35 3.56 -5.02
C ILE A 74 -2.21 3.16 -4.11
N SER A 75 -2.14 3.90 -3.00
CA SER A 75 -1.21 3.69 -1.91
C SER A 75 -1.95 3.04 -0.75
N LEU A 76 -1.20 2.45 0.18
CA LEU A 76 -1.72 2.01 1.47
C LEU A 76 -2.57 3.09 2.16
N GLU A 77 -2.27 4.37 1.90
CA GLU A 77 -3.02 5.53 2.39
C GLU A 77 -4.45 5.60 1.86
N THR A 78 -4.68 5.16 0.64
CA THR A 78 -6.02 5.16 0.04
C THR A 78 -6.88 4.04 0.62
N TYR A 79 -6.31 2.86 0.88
CA TYR A 79 -7.02 1.78 1.58
C TYR A 79 -7.30 2.13 3.03
N TRP A 80 -6.31 2.68 3.74
CA TRP A 80 -6.47 3.19 5.08
C TRP A 80 -7.54 4.29 5.16
N ASN A 81 -7.48 5.29 4.26
CA ASN A 81 -8.47 6.36 4.22
C ASN A 81 -9.87 5.80 3.98
N LYS A 82 -10.04 4.87 3.04
CA LYS A 82 -11.34 4.21 2.79
C LYS A 82 -11.81 3.39 4.00
N PHE A 83 -10.90 2.74 4.71
CA PHE A 83 -11.19 1.96 5.92
C PHE A 83 -11.66 2.87 7.07
N ARG A 84 -10.94 3.97 7.34
CA ARG A 84 -11.24 4.89 8.46
C ARG A 84 -12.36 5.90 8.14
N ALA A 85 -12.54 6.29 6.87
CA ALA A 85 -13.58 7.25 6.47
C ALA A 85 -15.01 6.70 6.57
N LYS A 86 -15.19 5.38 6.63
CA LYS A 86 -16.51 4.73 6.74
C LYS A 86 -17.10 4.76 8.16
N LYS A 87 -16.57 5.57 9.08
CA LYS A 87 -17.15 5.77 10.43
C LYS A 87 -18.60 6.30 10.33
N GLY A 88 -19.54 5.57 10.92
CA GLY A 88 -20.93 6.02 11.09
C GLY A 88 -21.91 5.67 9.97
N LEU A 89 -21.55 4.82 9.00
CA LEU A 89 -22.49 4.39 7.97
C LEU A 89 -23.54 3.43 8.55
N LYS A 90 -24.79 3.88 8.71
CA LYS A 90 -25.94 2.99 8.93
C LYS A 90 -26.19 2.18 7.65
N SER A 91 -25.48 1.07 7.50
CA SER A 91 -25.63 0.18 6.35
C SER A 91 -26.92 -0.64 6.46
N SER A 92 -27.72 -0.65 5.39
CA SER A 92 -28.87 -1.55 5.25
C SER A 92 -28.46 -3.03 5.14
N ARG A 93 -27.17 -3.32 4.97
CA ARG A 93 -26.59 -4.67 4.81
C ARG A 93 -25.28 -4.79 5.59
N PRO A 94 -25.32 -5.17 6.87
CA PRO A 94 -24.14 -5.22 7.73
C PRO A 94 -23.05 -6.19 7.24
N TRP A 95 -23.41 -7.32 6.62
CA TRP A 95 -22.44 -8.31 6.14
C TRP A 95 -21.56 -7.79 4.99
N LEU A 96 -22.15 -7.05 4.03
CA LEU A 96 -21.38 -6.42 2.94
C LEU A 96 -20.42 -5.35 3.48
N LEU A 97 -20.81 -4.66 4.55
CA LEU A 97 -19.96 -3.68 5.21
C LEU A 97 -18.75 -4.37 5.88
N VAL A 98 -18.97 -5.49 6.57
CA VAL A 98 -17.88 -6.30 7.16
C VAL A 98 -16.93 -6.81 6.09
N GLN A 99 -17.45 -7.34 4.98
CA GLN A 99 -16.62 -7.80 3.86
C GLN A 99 -15.80 -6.65 3.28
N THR A 100 -16.41 -5.49 3.06
CA THR A 100 -15.69 -4.30 2.57
C THR A 100 -14.59 -3.87 3.54
N PHE A 101 -14.84 -3.90 4.85
CA PHE A 101 -13.80 -3.59 5.84
C PHE A 101 -12.66 -4.60 5.80
N ARG A 102 -12.96 -5.89 5.63
CA ARG A 102 -11.95 -6.94 5.50
C ARG A 102 -11.09 -6.71 4.26
N ASP A 103 -11.69 -6.50 3.10
CA ASP A 103 -10.97 -6.30 1.84
C ASP A 103 -10.06 -5.05 1.91
N LEU A 104 -10.56 -3.96 2.51
CA LEU A 104 -9.77 -2.74 2.71
C LEU A 104 -8.63 -2.94 3.71
N ALA A 105 -8.86 -3.72 4.78
CA ALA A 105 -7.84 -4.03 5.77
C ALA A 105 -6.76 -4.95 5.21
N GLU A 106 -7.12 -5.96 4.41
CA GLU A 106 -6.18 -6.86 3.76
C GLU A 106 -5.28 -6.10 2.78
N ARG A 107 -5.85 -5.21 1.95
CA ARG A 107 -5.08 -4.35 1.05
C ARG A 107 -4.22 -3.30 1.77
N TRP A 108 -4.63 -2.85 2.95
CA TRP A 108 -3.84 -1.89 3.75
C TRP A 108 -2.73 -2.56 4.57
N LEU A 109 -3.01 -3.71 5.18
CA LEU A 109 -2.10 -4.37 6.10
C LEU A 109 -1.16 -5.34 5.37
N GLN A 110 -1.55 -5.84 4.19
CA GLN A 110 -0.79 -6.83 3.42
C GLN A 110 -0.25 -7.97 4.32
N PRO A 111 -1.13 -8.71 5.02
CA PRO A 111 -0.73 -9.70 6.02
C PRO A 111 0.09 -10.86 5.47
N GLU A 112 0.10 -11.08 4.15
CA GLU A 112 0.94 -12.06 3.48
C GLU A 112 2.41 -11.64 3.42
N GLU A 113 2.70 -10.34 3.51
CA GLU A 113 4.03 -9.75 3.42
C GLU A 113 4.63 -9.40 4.80
N HIS A 114 3.82 -9.47 5.87
CA HIS A 114 4.18 -8.99 7.20
C HIS A 114 3.86 -9.99 8.31
N THR A 115 4.70 -10.04 9.34
CA THR A 115 4.42 -10.79 10.56
C THR A 115 3.34 -10.11 11.39
N VAL A 116 2.64 -10.89 12.24
CA VAL A 116 1.63 -10.36 13.18
C VAL A 116 2.18 -9.20 14.02
N LYS A 117 3.46 -9.28 14.43
CA LYS A 117 4.11 -8.22 15.20
C LYS A 117 4.25 -6.94 14.39
N GLU A 118 4.67 -7.03 13.13
CA GLU A 118 4.81 -5.86 12.25
C GLU A 118 3.46 -5.20 11.96
N LEU A 119 2.41 -6.00 11.79
CA LEU A 119 1.05 -5.51 11.63
C LEU A 119 0.57 -4.75 12.88
N VAL A 120 0.83 -5.30 14.07
CA VAL A 120 0.49 -4.66 15.34
C VAL A 120 1.28 -3.36 15.52
N ASP A 121 2.59 -3.38 15.29
CA ASP A 121 3.46 -2.20 15.36
C ASP A 121 2.94 -1.09 14.42
N GLN A 122 2.53 -1.45 13.21
CA GLN A 122 1.97 -0.52 12.21
C GLN A 122 0.66 0.12 12.68
N ILE A 123 -0.27 -0.67 13.22
CA ILE A 123 -1.56 -0.16 13.74
C ILE A 123 -1.34 0.75 14.95
N VAL A 124 -0.43 0.37 15.85
CA VAL A 124 -0.12 1.15 17.07
C VAL A 124 0.55 2.47 16.73
N LEU A 125 1.54 2.47 15.83
CA LEU A 125 2.22 3.68 15.38
C LEU A 125 1.24 4.63 14.68
N GLU A 126 0.35 4.11 13.85
CA GLU A 126 -0.70 4.89 13.20
C GLU A 126 -1.63 5.56 14.20
N GLN A 127 -2.16 4.80 15.16
CA GLN A 127 -3.05 5.33 16.19
C GLN A 127 -2.34 6.39 17.04
N PHE A 128 -1.09 6.15 17.41
CA PHE A 128 -0.27 7.11 18.15
C PHE A 128 -0.09 8.44 17.39
N LEU A 129 0.21 8.37 16.09
CA LEU A 129 0.38 9.57 15.26
C LEU A 129 -0.93 10.33 15.02
N MET A 130 -2.06 9.62 14.88
CA MET A 130 -3.39 10.22 14.81
C MET A 130 -3.73 11.01 16.07
N ASP A 131 -3.43 10.44 17.23
CA ASP A 131 -3.68 11.08 18.52
C ASP A 131 -2.73 12.27 18.77
N LEU A 132 -1.47 12.17 18.34
CA LEU A 132 -0.46 13.22 18.51
C LEU A 132 -0.71 14.45 17.62
N MET A 133 -1.14 14.26 16.38
CA MET A 133 -1.22 15.36 15.41
C MET A 133 -2.57 16.10 15.40
N GLY A 134 -3.56 15.61 16.15
CA GLY A 134 -4.93 16.12 16.06
C GLY A 134 -5.50 15.96 14.65
N ASN A 135 -6.82 16.00 14.49
CA ASN A 135 -7.46 15.77 13.19
C ASN A 135 -7.11 16.79 12.08
N THR A 136 -6.17 17.71 12.29
CA THR A 136 -5.85 18.83 11.39
C THR A 136 -4.68 18.57 10.44
N GLN A 137 -3.76 17.64 10.74
CA GLN A 137 -2.70 17.30 9.79
C GLN A 137 -2.46 15.78 9.80
N ARG A 138 -2.82 15.13 8.70
CA ARG A 138 -2.68 13.68 8.55
C ARG A 138 -1.23 13.36 8.16
N PRO A 139 -0.58 12.38 8.80
CA PRO A 139 0.71 11.90 8.34
C PRO A 139 0.47 11.13 7.05
N SER A 140 1.17 11.49 5.98
CA SER A 140 1.24 10.63 4.80
C SER A 140 1.75 9.26 5.22
N LEU A 141 1.19 8.16 4.72
CA LEU A 141 1.69 6.82 5.03
C LEU A 141 3.11 6.59 4.46
N LEU A 142 3.62 7.46 3.58
CA LEU A 142 5.05 7.57 3.24
C LEU A 142 5.94 7.93 4.44
N VAL A 143 5.43 8.67 5.41
CA VAL A 143 6.12 8.95 6.67
C VAL A 143 6.09 7.68 7.54
N ILE A 144 4.96 6.98 7.62
CA ILE A 144 4.82 5.74 8.42
C ILE A 144 5.63 4.56 7.80
N CYS A 145 5.58 4.39 6.47
CA CYS A 145 6.38 3.41 5.72
C CYS A 145 7.83 3.84 5.53
N GLY A 146 8.11 5.14 5.39
CA GLY A 146 9.47 5.68 5.46
C GLY A 146 10.10 5.44 6.83
N TYR A 147 9.30 5.58 7.89
CA TYR A 147 9.68 5.14 9.22
C TYR A 147 9.90 3.63 9.26
N GLN A 148 9.19 2.76 8.54
CA GLN A 148 9.53 1.32 8.51
C GLN A 148 10.96 1.00 8.03
N ASN A 149 11.60 1.86 7.22
CA ASN A 149 13.04 1.76 6.90
C ASN A 149 13.97 2.38 7.97
N GLU A 150 13.45 3.30 8.80
CA GLU A 150 14.11 3.85 10.01
C GLU A 150 13.61 3.19 11.32
N VAL A 151 12.77 2.15 11.26
CA VAL A 151 12.12 1.55 12.44
C VAL A 151 13.14 0.78 13.25
N SER A 152 14.27 0.40 12.64
CA SER A 152 15.48 0.00 13.36
C SER A 152 15.94 1.10 14.33
N THR A 153 15.96 2.36 13.87
CA THR A 153 16.44 3.54 14.60
C THR A 153 15.39 4.12 15.55
N VAL A 154 14.10 4.02 15.21
CA VAL A 154 12.99 4.40 16.12
C VAL A 154 12.77 3.32 17.17
N LYS A 155 12.89 2.02 16.88
CA LYS A 155 12.90 0.95 17.92
C LYS A 155 14.11 1.06 18.85
N GLU A 156 15.23 1.59 18.37
CA GLU A 156 16.43 1.83 19.19
C GLU A 156 16.34 3.11 20.04
N LYS A 157 15.66 4.16 19.54
CA LYS A 157 15.40 5.41 20.29
C LYS A 157 14.16 5.38 21.19
N MET A 158 13.11 4.67 20.78
CA MET A 158 11.96 4.30 21.60
C MET A 158 12.16 2.86 22.04
N ARG A 159 12.97 2.65 23.08
CA ARG A 159 12.82 1.45 23.90
C ARG A 159 11.38 1.46 24.41
N LEU A 160 10.50 0.70 23.76
CA LEU A 160 9.10 0.52 24.15
C LEU A 160 9.00 0.02 25.61
N ASP A 161 10.08 -0.54 26.14
CA ASP A 161 10.25 -0.99 27.52
C ASP A 161 10.37 0.16 28.55
N GLU A 162 10.66 1.40 28.11
CA GLU A 162 10.87 2.58 28.99
C GLU A 162 9.67 3.54 29.04
N ILE A 163 8.63 3.32 28.23
CA ILE A 163 7.43 4.17 28.17
C ILE A 163 6.69 4.30 29.53
N PRO A 164 6.60 3.27 30.40
CA PRO A 164 5.96 3.43 31.71
C PRO A 164 6.70 4.40 32.66
N ALA A 165 7.99 4.67 32.43
CA ALA A 165 8.81 5.53 33.29
C ALA A 165 8.65 7.03 32.99
N MET A 166 8.20 7.41 31.79
CA MET A 166 8.02 8.81 31.41
C MET A 166 6.69 9.42 31.87
N MET A 167 5.72 8.58 32.30
CA MET A 167 4.39 9.01 32.76
C MET A 167 4.26 9.10 34.30
N THR A 168 5.31 8.78 35.07
CA THR A 168 5.28 8.80 36.55
C THR A 168 6.00 9.97 37.20
N LYS A 169 6.59 10.89 36.42
CA LYS A 169 7.13 12.15 36.94
C LYS A 169 6.27 13.33 36.51
N ASN A 170 5.11 13.46 37.13
CA ASN A 170 4.43 14.74 37.35
C ASN A 170 3.54 14.53 38.57
N GLY A 171 4.14 14.74 39.74
CA GLY A 171 3.41 14.99 40.99
C GLY A 171 2.88 16.41 41.02
#